data_AF-A0A7C7ZL98-F1
#
_entry.id   AF-A0A7C7ZL98-F1
#
_cell.length_a   1.000
_cell.length_b   1.000
_cell.length_c   1.000
_cell.angle_alpha   90.00
_cell.angle_beta   90.00
_cell.angle_gamma   90.00
#
_symmetry.space_group_name_H-M   'P 1'
#
loop_
_entity.id
_entity.type
_entity.pdbx_description
1 polymer ?
#
loop_
_entity_poly.entity_id
_entity_poly.type
_entity_poly.pdbx_seq_one_letter_code
_entity_poly.pdbx_strand_id
1 'polypeptide(L)' 'ASQGSQQIIEDCSVCCRPIELKITVDEINQTIRLIAQTDTD' A
#
# COMPACT_ATOMS: atom_id res chain seq x y z
N ALA A 1 -12.80 6.39 -14.74
CA ALA A 1 -11.33 6.48 -14.71
C ALA A 1 -10.82 5.43 -13.74
N SER A 2 -10.04 4.44 -14.20
CA SER A 2 -9.35 3.53 -13.28
C SER A 2 -8.07 4.22 -12.84
N GLN A 3 -8.18 4.97 -11.74
CA GLN A 3 -7.01 5.46 -11.02
C GLN A 3 -6.18 4.24 -10.60
N GLY A 4 -4.90 4.24 -10.96
CA GLY A 4 -4.02 3.09 -10.75
C GLY A 4 -3.96 2.73 -9.27
N SER A 5 -4.44 1.54 -8.94
CA SER A 5 -4.32 0.96 -7.59
C SER A 5 -3.39 -0.24 -7.64
N GLN A 6 -2.36 -0.23 -6.80
CA GLN A 6 -1.44 -1.34 -6.65
C GLN A 6 -1.48 -1.85 -5.20
N GLN A 7 -1.49 -3.17 -5.07
CA GLN A 7 -1.38 -3.86 -3.78
C GLN A 7 -0.09 -4.67 -3.80
N ILE A 8 0.72 -4.52 -2.76
CA ILE A 8 2.01 -5.18 -2.61
C ILE A 8 2.06 -5.77 -1.20
N ILE A 9 2.61 -6.97 -1.06
CA ILE A 9 2.91 -7.57 0.23
C ILE A 9 4.42 -7.67 0.33
N GLU A 10 4.98 -7.05 1.36
CA GLU A 10 6.43 -7.03 1.64
C GLU A 10 6.66 -7.55 3.07
N ASP A 11 7.75 -8.28 3.28
CA ASP A 11 8.14 -8.72 4.62
C ASP A 11 8.80 -7.58 5.40
N CYS A 12 8.37 -7.35 6.65
CA CYS A 12 9.00 -6.36 7.51
C CYS A 12 10.44 -6.78 7.84
N SER A 13 11.42 -5.95 7.47
CA SER A 13 12.84 -6.18 7.74
C SER A 13 13.21 -6.18 9.24
N VAL A 14 12.30 -5.74 10.12
CA VAL A 14 12.52 -5.66 11.57
C VAL A 14 11.88 -6.83 12.31
N CYS A 15 10.63 -7.16 12.01
CA CYS A 15 9.85 -8.12 12.79
C CYS A 15 9.43 -9.39 12.01
N CYS A 16 9.87 -9.53 10.75
CA CYS A 16 9.55 -10.68 9.88
C CYS A 16 8.04 -10.97 9.78
N ARG A 17 7.21 -9.92 9.89
CA ARG A 17 5.76 -10.00 9.69
C ARG A 17 5.41 -9.38 8.33
N PRO A 18 4.40 -9.93 7.63
CA PRO A 18 3.96 -9.37 6.37
C PRO A 18 3.34 -7.99 6.57
N ILE A 19 3.71 -7.05 5.71
CA ILE A 19 3.13 -5.71 5.60
C ILE A 19 2.40 -5.66 4.26
N GLU A 20 1.11 -5.37 4.30
CA GLU A 20 0.33 -5.09 3.11
C GLU A 20 0.34 -3.59 2.83
N LEU A 21 0.78 -3.24 1.63
CA LEU A 21 0.84 -1.87 1.11
C LEU A 21 -0.22 -1.69 0.03
N LYS A 22 -1.07 -0.67 0.21
CA LYS A 22 -2.06 -0.24 -0.79
C LYS A 22 -1.68 1.15 -1.27
N ILE A 23 -1.37 1.24 -2.57
CA ILE A 23 -0.96 2.48 -3.24
C ILE A 23 -2.07 2.87 -4.19
N THR A 24 -2.53 4.11 -4.11
CA THR A 24 -3.48 4.69 -5.05
C THR A 24 -2.90 5.97 -5.62
N VAL A 25 -2.86 6.06 -6.94
CA VAL A 25 -2.40 7.25 -7.67
C VAL A 25 -3.62 7.96 -8.25
N ASP A 26 -3.87 9.17 -7.76
CA ASP A 26 -4.84 10.08 -8.35
C ASP A 26 -4.11 11.08 -9.24
N GLU A 27 -4.09 10.79 -10.54
CA GLU A 27 -3.40 11.61 -11.54
C GLU A 27 -4.09 12.97 -11.75
N ILE A 28 -5.39 13.09 -11.47
CA ILE A 28 -6.16 14.34 -11.66
C ILE A 28 -5.78 15.33 -10.57
N ASN A 29 -5.78 14.86 -9.32
CA ASN A 29 -5.43 15.68 -8.17
C ASN A 29 -3.91 15.69 -7.89
N GLN A 30 -3.12 14.96 -8.68
CA GLN A 30 -1.68 14.75 -8.49
C GLN A 30 -1.34 14.29 -7.05
N THR A 31 -2.16 13.39 -6.50
CA THR A 31 -1.96 12.88 -5.14
C THR A 31 -1.63 11.40 -5.15
N ILE A 32 -0.84 10.99 -4.16
CA ILE A 32 -0.54 9.59 -3.89
C ILE A 32 -1.05 9.28 -2.49
N ARG A 33 -1.89 8.25 -2.39
CA ARG A 33 -2.34 7.70 -1.11
C ARG A 33 -1.62 6.37 -0.89
N LEU A 34 -0.92 6.27 0.23
CA LEU A 34 -0.28 5.06 0.72
C LEU A 34 -0.94 4.62 2.03
N ILE A 35 -1.38 3.37 2.09
CA ILE A 35 -1.86 2.73 3.32
C ILE A 35 -0.96 1.53 3.58
N ALA A 36 -0.36 1.48 4.76
CA ALA A 36 0.39 0.33 5.25
C ALA A 36 -0.39 -0.31 6.39
N GLN A 37 -0.61 -1.62 6.31
CA GLN A 37 -1.30 -2.39 7.32
C GLN A 37 -0.55 -3.68 7.62
N THR A 38 -0.55 -4.10 8.88
CA THR A 38 -0.06 -5.41 9.31
C THR A 38 -1.26 -6.31 9.57
N ASP A 39 -1.08 -7.61 9.35
CA ASP A 39 -2.05 -8.60 9.83
C ASP A 39 -2.12 -8.49 11.36
N THR A 40 -3.30 -8.12 11.87
CA THR A 40 -3.53 -7.91 13.31
C THR A 40 -4.42 -9.04 13.78
N ASP A 41 -3.86 -10.24 13.88
CA ASP A 41 -4.46 -11.38 14.58
C ASP A 41 -3.92 -11.48 16.01
#